data_AF-A0A816EGZ2-F1
#
_entry.id   AF-A0A816EGZ2-F1
#
_cell.length_a   1.000
_cell.length_b   1.000
_cell.length_c   1.000
_cell.angle_alpha   90.00
_cell.angle_beta   90.00
_cell.angle_gamma   90.00
#
_symmetry.space_group_name_H-M   'P 1'
#
loop_
_entity.id
_entity.type
_entity.pdbx_description
1 polymer ?
#
loop_
_entity_poly.entity_id
_entity_poly.type
_entity_poly.pdbx_seq_one_letter_code
_entity_poly.pdbx_strand_id
1 'polypeptide(L)'
;MDDKRGHQFKPEDDVQGPAYSAPHFVGFNNQTFDRHPTGDAILFKNSSAQFEIHIRNQKVSFHSNSSPAVIKAIAIRVGDEIIQYAVDRTFQIDGKPHKLDGIGIATPKTRT
;
A
#
# COMPACT_ATOMS: atom_id res chain seq x y z
N MET A 1 -34.82 -7.72 -9.91
CA MET A 1 -33.63 -6.86 -9.74
C MET A 1 -33.10 -7.15 -8.35
N ASP A 2 -32.14 -8.07 -8.24
CA ASP A 2 -31.53 -8.48 -6.97
C ASP A 2 -30.01 -8.33 -7.11
N ASP A 3 -29.42 -7.33 -6.45
CA ASP A 3 -27.97 -7.24 -6.29
C ASP A 3 -27.56 -7.99 -5.02
N LYS A 4 -27.16 -9.25 -5.19
CA LYS A 4 -26.61 -10.12 -4.14
C LYS A 4 -25.08 -10.17 -4.18
N ARG A 5 -24.40 -9.05 -3.93
CA ARG A 5 -22.94 -9.07 -3.73
C ARG A 5 -22.51 -8.34 -2.47
N GLY A 6 -23.05 -8.78 -1.35
CA GLY A 6 -22.39 -8.61 -0.06
C GLY A 6 -21.18 -9.55 0.02
N HIS A 7 -20.04 -9.14 -0.51
CA HIS A 7 -18.77 -9.80 -0.17
C HIS A 7 -18.30 -9.25 1.18
N GLN A 8 -18.57 -10.02 2.23
CA GLN A 8 -18.01 -9.81 3.55
C GLN A 8 -16.55 -10.27 3.49
N PHE A 9 -15.62 -9.30 3.46
CA PHE A 9 -14.18 -9.57 3.50
C PHE A 9 -13.84 -10.35 4.77
N LYS A 10 -13.22 -11.51 4.61
CA LYS A 10 -12.75 -12.33 5.72
C LYS A 10 -11.25 -12.11 5.94
N PRO A 11 -10.75 -12.24 7.19
CA PRO A 11 -9.32 -12.09 7.49
C PRO A 11 -8.42 -13.04 6.70
N GLU A 12 -8.94 -14.19 6.26
CA GLU A 12 -8.27 -15.15 5.38
C GLU A 12 -8.27 -14.78 3.89
N ASP A 13 -8.92 -13.69 3.48
CA ASP A 13 -8.76 -13.08 2.15
C ASP A 13 -7.42 -12.33 2.06
N ASP A 14 -6.35 -12.96 2.55
CA ASP A 14 -4.97 -12.58 2.25
C ASP A 14 -4.88 -12.47 0.73
N VAL A 15 -4.71 -11.24 0.24
CA VAL A 15 -4.44 -10.97 -1.17
C VAL A 15 -3.09 -11.59 -1.51
N GLN A 16 -3.07 -12.90 -1.77
CA GLN A 16 -2.00 -13.56 -2.47
C GLN A 16 -2.16 -13.25 -3.96
N GLY A 17 -1.91 -11.98 -4.31
CA GLY A 17 -1.64 -11.61 -5.70
C GLY A 17 -0.31 -12.23 -6.12
N PRO A 18 -0.22 -12.90 -7.28
CA PRO A 18 1.05 -13.43 -7.77
C PRO A 18 2.08 -12.29 -7.89
N ALA A 19 3.25 -12.54 -7.29
CA ALA A 19 4.52 -11.82 -7.38
C ALA A 19 4.49 -10.46 -8.10
N TYR A 20 4.32 -9.38 -7.34
CA TYR A 20 4.55 -7.98 -7.75
C TYR A 20 3.77 -7.56 -9.01
N SER A 21 2.43 -7.48 -8.91
CA SER A 21 1.70 -6.67 -9.89
C SER A 21 2.21 -5.24 -9.79
N ALA A 22 2.64 -4.68 -10.92
CA ALA A 22 2.94 -3.26 -11.00
C ALA A 22 1.72 -2.45 -10.49
N PRO A 23 1.91 -1.26 -9.91
CA PRO A 23 0.83 -0.58 -9.22
C PRO A 23 -0.30 -0.24 -10.19
N HIS A 24 -1.43 -0.93 -10.02
CA HIS A 24 -2.69 -0.65 -10.69
C HIS A 24 -3.60 0.05 -9.68
N PHE A 25 -4.17 1.19 -10.07
CA PHE A 25 -4.98 2.01 -9.18
C PHE A 25 -6.44 2.00 -9.61
N VAL A 26 -7.35 2.00 -8.63
CA VAL A 26 -8.79 2.19 -8.85
C VAL A 26 -9.23 3.41 -8.07
N GLY A 27 -9.79 4.39 -8.77
CA GLY A 27 -10.33 5.61 -8.17
C GLY A 27 -11.69 5.38 -7.49
N PHE A 28 -12.13 6.34 -6.68
CA PHE A 28 -13.43 6.26 -5.98
C PHE A 28 -14.65 6.16 -6.91
N ASN A 29 -14.52 6.58 -8.16
CA ASN A 29 -15.52 6.46 -9.21
C ASN A 29 -15.35 5.18 -10.06
N ASN A 30 -14.61 4.19 -9.55
CA ASN A 30 -14.30 2.92 -10.21
C ASN A 30 -13.50 3.06 -11.53
N GLN A 31 -12.85 4.20 -11.77
CA GLN A 31 -11.94 4.36 -12.90
C GLN A 31 -10.60 3.66 -12.60
N THR A 32 -10.11 2.89 -13.57
CA THR A 32 -8.82 2.19 -13.47
C THR A 32 -7.71 3.03 -14.08
N PHE A 33 -6.57 3.12 -13.40
CA PHE A 33 -5.37 3.81 -13.87
C PHE A 33 -4.19 2.85 -13.84
N ASP A 34 -3.55 2.69 -14.99
CA ASP A 34 -2.34 1.87 -15.13
C ASP A 34 -1.13 2.80 -15.28
N ARG A 35 -0.48 3.11 -14.16
CA ARG A 35 0.62 4.07 -14.09
C ARG A 35 1.70 3.52 -13.18
N HIS A 36 2.94 3.53 -13.65
CA HIS A 36 4.11 3.03 -12.92
C HIS A 36 5.10 4.16 -12.58
N PRO A 37 4.70 5.17 -11.80
CA PRO A 37 5.62 6.24 -11.43
C PRO A 37 6.76 5.70 -10.59
N THR A 38 7.92 6.34 -10.68
CA THR A 38 9.06 6.11 -9.78
C THR A 38 9.24 7.32 -8.88
N GLY A 39 9.60 7.09 -7.62
CA GLY A 39 9.67 8.14 -6.61
C GLY A 39 8.35 8.28 -5.85
N ASP A 40 8.10 9.48 -5.33
CA ASP A 40 6.99 9.76 -4.43
C ASP A 40 5.76 10.26 -5.21
N ALA A 41 4.59 9.76 -4.82
CA ALA A 41 3.31 10.15 -5.42
C ALA A 41 2.23 10.34 -4.35
N ILE A 42 1.36 11.33 -4.55
CA ILE A 42 0.18 11.55 -3.71
C ILE A 42 -0.97 10.72 -4.29
N LEU A 43 -1.50 9.78 -3.50
CA LEU A 43 -2.70 9.01 -3.85
C LEU A 43 -3.98 9.75 -3.51
N PHE A 44 -3.98 10.44 -2.38
CA PHE A 44 -5.13 11.17 -1.89
C PHE A 44 -4.71 12.39 -1.10
N LYS A 45 -5.48 13.46 -1.24
CA LYS A 45 -5.32 14.69 -0.47
C LYS A 45 -6.67 15.31 -0.19
N ASN A 46 -6.94 15.55 1.09
CA ASN A 46 -8.04 16.37 1.57
C ASN A 46 -7.46 17.45 2.50
N SER A 47 -7.33 18.67 1.98
CA SER A 47 -6.77 19.79 2.73
C SER A 47 -7.64 20.20 3.92
N SER A 48 -8.98 20.12 3.78
CA SER A 48 -9.93 20.48 4.84
C SER A 48 -9.86 19.54 6.04
N ALA A 49 -9.67 18.25 5.79
CA ALA A 49 -9.51 17.24 6.83
C ALA A 49 -8.05 17.05 7.28
N GLN A 50 -7.11 17.83 6.73
CA GLN A 50 -5.67 17.66 6.97
C GLN A 50 -5.21 16.20 6.79
N PHE A 51 -5.73 15.53 5.76
CA PHE A 51 -5.53 14.11 5.54
C PHE A 51 -4.91 13.87 4.16
N GLU A 52 -3.77 13.17 4.12
CA GLU A 52 -3.06 12.86 2.87
C GLU A 52 -2.49 11.45 2.90
N ILE A 53 -2.48 10.80 1.74
CA ILE A 53 -1.85 9.50 1.53
C ILE A 53 -0.82 9.65 0.43
N HIS A 54 0.43 9.36 0.76
CA HIS A 54 1.58 9.36 -0.13
C HIS A 54 2.12 7.93 -0.24
N ILE A 55 2.63 7.58 -1.41
CA ILE A 55 3.33 6.32 -1.66
C ILE A 55 4.70 6.60 -2.26
N ARG A 56 5.66 5.72 -1.95
CA ARG A 56 6.96 5.66 -2.61
C ARG A 56 7.04 4.44 -3.49
N ASN A 57 7.24 4.67 -4.79
CA ASN A 57 7.41 3.62 -5.78
C ASN A 57 8.88 3.47 -6.18
N GLN A 58 9.34 2.24 -6.29
CA GLN A 58 10.71 1.94 -6.74
C GLN A 58 10.70 0.86 -7.81
N LYS A 59 11.58 0.99 -8.80
CA LYS A 59 11.84 -0.09 -9.75
C LYS A 59 12.44 -1.28 -9.02
N VAL A 60 11.91 -2.47 -9.28
CA VAL A 60 12.54 -3.73 -8.92
C VAL A 60 13.21 -4.33 -10.15
N SER A 61 14.41 -4.86 -9.96
CA SER A 61 15.07 -5.64 -11.00
C SER A 61 14.33 -6.95 -11.17
N PHE A 62 13.95 -7.26 -12.40
CA PHE A 62 13.36 -8.54 -12.75
C PHE A 62 14.28 -9.24 -13.77
N HIS A 63 14.21 -10.57 -13.85
CA HIS A 63 15.06 -11.37 -14.74
C HIS A 63 14.77 -11.15 -16.24
N SER A 64 13.79 -10.31 -16.58
CA SER A 64 13.48 -9.90 -17.95
C SER A 64 13.79 -8.41 -18.15
N ASN A 65 13.84 -7.96 -19.41
CA ASN A 65 14.11 -6.57 -19.81
C ASN A 65 13.08 -5.54 -19.30
N SER A 66 12.09 -5.94 -18.50
CA SER A 66 11.10 -5.07 -17.86
C SER A 66 11.37 -4.95 -16.36
N SER A 67 11.66 -3.74 -15.88
CA SER A 67 11.77 -3.45 -14.44
C SER A 67 10.49 -2.75 -13.94
N PRO A 68 9.51 -3.48 -13.39
CA PRO A 68 8.28 -2.87 -12.89
C PRO A 68 8.59 -1.97 -11.69
N ALA A 69 7.76 -0.95 -11.50
CA ALA A 69 7.72 -0.22 -10.23
C ALA A 69 6.85 -0.99 -9.23
N VAL A 70 7.19 -0.92 -7.95
CA VAL A 70 6.37 -1.45 -6.85
C VAL A 70 6.29 -0.42 -5.73
N ILE A 71 5.22 -0.45 -4.94
CA ILE A 71 5.10 0.38 -3.73
C ILE A 71 6.06 -0.18 -2.67
N LYS A 72 6.98 0.66 -2.17
CA LYS A 72 7.96 0.31 -1.13
C LYS A 72 7.65 0.93 0.22
N ALA A 73 6.92 2.04 0.24
CA ALA A 73 6.48 2.68 1.47
C ALA A 73 5.18 3.45 1.25
N ILE A 74 4.45 3.62 2.34
CA ILE A 74 3.27 4.48 2.47
C ILE A 74 3.52 5.48 3.60
N ALA A 75 3.11 6.72 3.39
CA ALA A 75 3.05 7.75 4.42
C ALA A 75 1.63 8.32 4.47
N ILE A 76 1.07 8.43 5.66
CA ILE A 76 -0.27 8.95 5.91
C ILE A 76 -0.13 10.13 6.84
N ARG A 77 -0.62 11.29 6.41
CA ARG A 77 -0.76 12.47 7.26
C ARG A 77 -2.17 12.48 7.83
N VAL A 78 -2.29 12.63 9.15
CA VAL A 78 -3.57 12.80 9.86
C VAL A 78 -3.40 13.98 10.81
N GLY A 79 -3.99 15.13 10.46
CA GLY A 79 -3.73 16.37 11.18
C GLY A 79 -2.26 16.79 11.03
N ASP A 80 -1.57 16.87 12.17
CA ASP A 80 -0.16 17.23 12.28
C ASP A 80 0.78 16.01 12.34
N GLU A 81 0.23 14.81 12.51
CA GLU A 81 1.02 13.57 12.61
C GLU A 81 1.25 12.94 11.24
N ILE A 82 2.43 12.34 11.05
CA ILE A 82 2.79 11.56 9.87
C ILE A 82 3.15 10.14 10.29
N ILE A 83 2.32 9.20 9.88
CA ILE A 83 2.52 7.76 10.08
C ILE A 83 3.16 7.18 8.81
N GLN A 84 4.25 6.44 8.96
CA GLN A 84 4.99 5.85 7.83
C GLN A 84 5.17 4.36 8.04
N TYR A 85 5.00 3.59 6.97
CA TYR A 85 5.29 2.16 6.93
C TYR A 85 6.00 1.78 5.64
N ALA A 86 7.06 0.99 5.75
CA ALA A 86 7.84 0.52 4.61
C ALA A 86 7.92 -1.02 4.57
N VAL A 87 8.21 -1.56 3.39
CA VAL A 87 8.29 -3.02 3.15
C VAL A 87 9.38 -3.73 3.96
N ASP A 88 10.37 -2.99 4.47
CA ASP A 88 11.40 -3.49 5.38
C ASP A 88 10.93 -3.55 6.85
N ARG A 89 9.62 -3.35 7.08
CA ARG A 89 8.96 -3.30 8.39
C ARG A 89 9.37 -2.10 9.24
N THR A 90 9.95 -1.07 8.64
CA THR A 90 10.14 0.21 9.31
C THR A 90 8.77 0.86 9.53
N PHE A 91 8.45 1.11 10.80
CA PHE A 91 7.27 1.86 11.22
C PHE A 91 7.72 3.12 11.96
N GLN A 92 7.24 4.27 11.52
CA GLN A 92 7.61 5.55 12.10
C GLN A 92 6.39 6.45 12.31
N ILE A 93 6.45 7.27 13.36
CA ILE A 93 5.53 8.38 13.58
C ILE A 93 6.41 9.63 13.69
N ASP A 94 6.14 10.64 12.86
CA ASP A 94 6.91 11.89 12.76
C ASP A 94 8.43 11.67 12.61
N GLY A 95 8.78 10.66 11.79
CA GLY A 95 10.16 10.28 11.51
C GLY A 95 10.87 9.54 12.65
N LYS A 96 10.20 9.28 13.77
CA LYS A 96 10.73 8.51 14.90
C LYS A 96 10.31 7.04 14.77
N PRO A 97 11.23 6.07 14.96
CA PRO A 97 10.86 4.66 15.00
C PRO A 97 9.84 4.35 16.09
N HIS A 98 8.81 3.59 15.75
CA HIS A 98 7.83 3.07 16.71
C HIS A 98 7.73 1.55 16.59
N LYS A 99 7.40 0.88 17.70
CA LYS A 99 7.08 -0.55 17.70
C LYS A 99 5.61 -0.73 17.36
N LEU A 100 5.32 -1.69 16.48
CA LEU A 100 3.97 -2.18 16.26
C LEU A 100 3.63 -3.17 17.37
N ASP A 101 3.35 -2.67 18.56
CA ASP A 101 2.95 -3.52 19.69
C ASP A 101 1.48 -3.95 19.47
N GLY A 102 1.24 -5.26 19.32
CA GLY A 102 -0.12 -5.83 19.32
C GLY A 102 -0.82 -5.98 17.96
N ILE A 103 -0.20 -5.61 16.84
CA ILE A 103 -0.72 -5.95 15.50
C ILE A 103 -0.01 -7.20 15.02
N GLY A 104 -0.72 -8.34 15.01
CA GLY A 104 -0.20 -9.62 14.56
C GLY A 104 0.18 -9.58 13.08
N ILE A 105 1.40 -9.20 12.77
CA ILE A 105 1.95 -9.33 11.42
C ILE A 105 2.17 -10.83 11.21
N ALA A 106 1.28 -11.47 10.44
CA ALA A 106 1.38 -12.88 10.12
C ALA A 106 2.79 -13.17 9.60
N THR A 107 3.54 -13.98 10.33
CA THR A 107 4.87 -14.40 9.88
C THR A 107 4.65 -15.33 8.68
N PRO A 108 5.22 -15.07 7.49
CA PRO A 108 5.04 -15.96 6.37
C PRO A 108 5.61 -17.32 6.74
N LYS A 109 4.76 -18.35 6.77
CA LYS A 109 5.18 -19.73 7.01
C LYS A 109 6.18 -20.11 5.92
N THR A 110 7.43 -20.32 6.30
CA THR A 110 8.42 -20.95 5.44
C THR A 110 7.94 -22.38 5.20
N ARG A 111 7.51 -22.69 3.97
CA ARG A 111 7.19 -24.06 3.56
C ARG A 111 8.52 -24.78 3.38
N THR A 112 8.85 -25.68 4.30
CA THR A 112 9.87 -26.73 4.11
C THR A 112 9.35 -27.83 3.20
#